data_AF-A0A1V5VDX8-F1
#
_entry.id   AF-A0A1V5VDX8-F1
#
_cell.length_a   1.000
_cell.length_b   1.000
_cell.length_c   1.000
_cell.angle_alpha   90.00
_cell.angle_beta   90.00
_cell.angle_gamma   90.00
#
_symmetry.space_group_name_H-M   'P 1'
#
loop_
_entity.id
_entity.type
_entity.pdbx_description
1 polymer ?
#
loop_
_entity_poly.entity_id
_entity_poly.type
_entity_poly.pdbx_seq_one_letter_code
_entity_poly.pdbx_strand_id
1 'polypeptide(L)'
;MAIICIDFDGTCVTHEFPDVGKDIGAVPVLKKLVKAGHQLILYTMRSEKNTLDDAIHWFANNDIPLYGINENPEQKSWTLSPKPFAHLYIDDSALGAPLKYDYPGFILNRPFIDWEKVENVLLEQGFIE
;
A
#
# COMPACT_ATOMS: atom_id res chain seq x y z
N MET A 1 0.03 -17.42 2.97
CA MET A 1 0.74 -16.33 3.68
C MET A 1 1.81 -15.75 2.77
N ALA A 2 1.82 -14.43 2.59
CA ALA A 2 2.78 -13.73 1.75
C ALA A 2 3.11 -12.37 2.37
N ILE A 3 4.34 -11.92 2.16
CA ILE A 3 4.80 -10.55 2.41
C ILE A 3 4.45 -9.69 1.19
N ILE A 4 3.82 -8.54 1.41
CA ILE A 4 3.32 -7.64 0.37
C ILE A 4 3.84 -6.23 0.64
N CYS A 5 4.53 -5.63 -0.33
CA CYS A 5 4.89 -4.22 -0.28
C CYS A 5 3.74 -3.38 -0.82
N ILE A 6 3.40 -2.31 -0.10
CA ILE A 6 2.29 -1.41 -0.42
C ILE A 6 2.85 0.02 -0.45
N ASP A 7 2.77 0.69 -1.59
CA ASP A 7 3.01 2.14 -1.68
C ASP A 7 1.90 2.94 -0.97
N PHE A 8 2.14 4.22 -0.70
CA PHE A 8 1.23 5.08 0.02
C PHE A 8 0.52 6.13 -0.85
N ASP A 9 1.25 7.02 -1.52
CA ASP A 9 0.69 8.22 -2.17
C ASP A 9 0.19 7.95 -3.59
N GLY A 10 -1.12 7.83 -3.77
CA GLY A 10 -1.75 7.33 -5.00
C GLY A 10 -2.11 5.84 -4.89
N THR A 11 -1.68 5.16 -3.84
CA THR A 11 -1.91 3.73 -3.61
C THR A 11 -2.84 3.47 -2.42
N CYS A 12 -2.55 4.03 -1.24
CA CYS A 12 -3.44 3.95 -0.08
C CYS A 12 -4.39 5.16 0.01
N VAL A 13 -3.89 6.32 -0.41
CA VAL A 13 -4.58 7.61 -0.33
C VAL A 13 -4.44 8.38 -1.65
N THR A 14 -5.20 9.44 -1.83
CA THR A 14 -4.93 10.44 -2.88
C THR A 14 -3.52 11.00 -2.72
N HIS A 15 -2.84 11.32 -3.82
CA HIS A 15 -1.48 11.85 -3.77
C HIS A 15 -1.52 13.36 -3.44
N GLU A 16 -1.30 13.69 -2.17
CA GLU A 16 -1.36 15.06 -1.62
C GLU A 16 -0.08 15.44 -0.85
N PHE A 17 1.03 14.71 -1.08
CA PHE A 17 2.32 14.98 -0.45
C PHE A 17 2.67 16.48 -0.46
N PRO A 18 3.09 17.07 0.68
CA PRO A 18 3.53 16.41 1.92
C PRO A 18 2.41 15.93 2.85
N ASP A 19 1.17 16.38 2.64
CA ASP A 19 0.04 16.02 3.49
C ASP A 19 -0.45 14.59 3.23
N VAL A 20 -1.21 14.03 4.17
CA VAL A 20 -1.88 12.73 3.96
C VAL A 20 -3.18 12.98 3.22
N GLY A 21 -3.31 12.36 2.04
CA GLY A 21 -4.52 12.44 1.24
C GLY A 21 -5.70 11.65 1.84
N LYS A 22 -6.78 11.59 1.07
CA LYS A 22 -8.00 10.87 1.44
C LYS A 22 -7.88 9.39 1.08
N ASP A 23 -8.47 8.51 1.89
CA ASP A 23 -8.59 7.10 1.52
C ASP A 23 -9.31 6.95 0.18
N ILE A 24 -8.75 6.09 -0.68
CA ILE A 24 -9.20 5.79 -2.05
C ILE A 24 -9.82 4.38 -2.16
N GLY A 25 -10.18 3.79 -1.02
CA GLY A 25 -10.77 2.46 -0.92
C GLY A 25 -9.76 1.37 -0.54
N ALA A 26 -8.58 1.75 -0.05
CA ALA A 26 -7.52 0.82 0.31
C ALA A 26 -7.85 0.04 1.59
N VAL A 27 -8.38 0.74 2.59
CA VAL A 27 -8.61 0.22 3.94
C VAL A 27 -9.33 -1.15 3.98
N PRO A 28 -10.49 -1.35 3.32
CA PRO A 28 -11.17 -2.65 3.37
C PRO A 28 -10.33 -3.79 2.79
N VAL A 29 -9.60 -3.55 1.69
CA VAL A 29 -8.80 -4.58 1.00
C VAL A 29 -7.54 -4.92 1.79
N LEU A 30 -6.85 -3.91 2.32
CA LEU A 30 -5.67 -4.12 3.18
C LEU A 30 -6.04 -4.91 4.44
N LYS A 31 -7.20 -4.64 5.05
CA LYS A 31 -7.73 -5.45 6.17
C LYS A 31 -8.01 -6.90 5.76
N LYS A 32 -8.54 -7.15 4.56
CA LYS A 32 -8.74 -8.52 4.05
C LYS A 32 -7.42 -9.26 3.89
N LEU A 33 -6.39 -8.60 3.36
CA LEU A 33 -5.04 -9.17 3.25
C LEU A 33 -4.46 -9.55 4.62
N VAL A 34 -4.54 -8.65 5.60
CA VAL A 34 -4.10 -8.93 6.98
C VAL A 34 -4.90 -10.09 7.58
N LYS A 35 -6.23 -10.10 7.40
CA LYS A 35 -7.10 -11.18 7.89
C LYS A 35 -6.77 -12.55 7.28
N ALA A 36 -6.37 -12.58 6.00
CA ALA A 36 -5.88 -13.79 5.32
C ALA A 36 -4.46 -14.20 5.76
N GLY A 37 -3.87 -13.49 6.72
CA GLY A 37 -2.56 -13.81 7.31
C GLY A 37 -1.39 -13.24 6.52
N HIS A 38 -1.61 -12.31 5.58
CA HIS A 38 -0.52 -11.63 4.88
C HIS A 38 0.15 -10.56 5.75
N GLN A 39 1.41 -10.30 5.44
CA GLN A 39 2.24 -9.30 6.12
C GLN A 39 2.46 -8.11 5.21
N LEU A 40 2.13 -6.91 5.68
CA LEU A 40 2.22 -5.68 4.88
C LEU A 40 3.49 -4.89 5.23
N ILE A 41 4.26 -4.53 4.21
CA ILE A 41 5.38 -3.59 4.33
C ILE A 41 4.91 -2.27 3.70
N LEU A 42 4.93 -1.19 4.48
CA LEU A 42 4.79 0.16 3.94
C LEU A 42 6.05 0.45 3.11
N TYR A 43 5.90 0.60 1.80
CA TYR A 43 7.01 0.85 0.88
C TYR A 43 6.82 2.18 0.17
N THR A 44 7.29 3.26 0.79
CA THR A 44 7.01 4.65 0.39
C THR A 44 8.30 5.47 0.28
N MET A 45 8.28 6.47 -0.59
CA MET A 45 9.35 7.47 -0.68
C MET A 45 9.29 8.54 0.44
N ARG A 46 8.23 8.56 1.26
CA ARG A 46 8.18 9.38 2.48
C ARG A 46 9.33 8.98 3.40
N SER A 47 10.20 9.93 3.73
CA SER A 47 11.43 9.68 4.48
C SER A 47 11.73 10.73 5.55
N GLU A 48 11.16 11.93 5.41
CA GLU A 48 11.22 12.94 6.45
C GLU A 48 10.38 12.50 7.65
N LYS A 49 10.88 12.75 8.86
CA LYS A 49 10.27 12.25 10.10
C LYS A 49 8.76 12.52 10.15
N ASN A 50 8.34 13.76 9.88
CA ASN A 50 6.92 14.12 9.94
C ASN A 50 6.09 13.38 8.87
N THR A 51 6.56 13.31 7.62
CA THR A 51 5.76 12.72 6.54
C THR A 51 5.68 11.21 6.61
N LEU A 52 6.76 10.53 7.03
CA LEU A 52 6.76 9.08 7.22
C LEU A 52 5.94 8.68 8.46
N ASP A 53 6.08 9.40 9.57
CA ASP A 53 5.29 9.15 10.78
C ASP A 53 3.79 9.31 10.49
N ASP A 54 3.39 10.30 9.69
CA ASP A 54 1.99 10.48 9.30
C ASP A 54 1.43 9.30 8.49
N ALA A 55 2.21 8.73 7.57
CA ALA A 55 1.82 7.52 6.86
C ALA A 55 1.68 6.32 7.80
N ILE A 56 2.64 6.13 8.72
CA ILE A 56 2.58 5.07 9.73
C ILE A 56 1.34 5.23 10.63
N HIS A 57 1.05 6.45 11.07
CA HIS A 57 -0.14 6.75 11.87
C HIS A 57 -1.43 6.50 11.09
N TRP A 58 -1.48 6.76 9.78
CA TRP A 58 -2.64 6.42 8.96
C TRP A 58 -2.93 4.92 8.98
N PHE A 59 -1.91 4.05 8.87
CA PHE A 59 -2.09 2.60 8.99
C PHE A 59 -2.58 2.21 10.40
N ALA A 60 -1.97 2.77 11.44
CA ALA A 60 -2.33 2.49 12.83
C ALA A 60 -3.77 2.90 13.16
N ASN A 61 -4.18 4.10 12.75
CA ASN A 61 -5.53 4.65 12.96
C ASN A 61 -6.61 3.87 12.21
N ASN A 62 -6.24 3.17 11.15
CA ASN A 62 -7.14 2.29 10.41
C ASN A 62 -7.08 0.84 10.88
N ASP A 63 -6.38 0.50 11.97
CA ASP A 63 -6.21 -0.89 12.46
C ASP A 63 -5.55 -1.83 11.43
N ILE A 64 -4.58 -1.32 10.67
CA ILE A 64 -3.82 -2.10 9.68
C ILE A 64 -2.39 -2.27 10.19
N PRO A 65 -2.03 -3.42 10.78
CA PRO A 65 -0.68 -3.65 11.30
C PRO A 65 0.34 -3.74 10.16
N LEU A 66 1.46 -3.02 10.32
CA LEU A 66 2.62 -3.12 9.44
C LEU A 66 3.62 -4.15 9.98
N TYR A 67 4.10 -5.01 9.10
CA TYR A 67 5.21 -5.93 9.35
C TYR A 67 6.55 -5.19 9.24
N GLY A 68 6.67 -4.23 8.32
CA GLY A 68 7.89 -3.46 8.11
C GLY A 68 7.61 -2.09 7.47
N ILE A 69 8.60 -1.22 7.52
CA ILE A 69 8.57 0.14 6.94
C ILE A 69 9.82 0.30 6.10
N ASN A 70 9.66 0.42 4.78
CA ASN A 70 10.73 0.51 3.77
C ASN A 70 11.79 -0.60 3.81
N GLU A 71 11.55 -1.64 4.60
CA GLU A 71 12.47 -2.74 4.84
C GLU A 71 11.66 -3.98 5.22
N ASN A 72 12.09 -5.15 4.74
CA ASN A 72 11.65 -6.44 5.27
C ASN A 72 12.51 -6.80 6.50
N PRO A 73 11.93 -6.92 7.71
CA PRO A 73 12.66 -7.17 8.96
C PRO A 73 13.63 -8.36 8.94
N GLU A 74 13.35 -9.39 8.13
CA GLU A 74 14.14 -10.63 8.09
C GLU A 74 15.20 -10.63 6.97
N GLN A 75 15.16 -9.69 6.01
CA GLN A 75 15.97 -9.79 4.80
C GLN A 75 17.48 -9.69 5.04
N LYS A 76 17.89 -8.94 6.07
CA LYS A 76 19.31 -8.75 6.43
C LYS A 76 20.00 -10.05 6.81
N SER A 77 19.26 -11.10 7.14
CA SER A 77 19.83 -12.42 7.44
C SER A 77 20.38 -13.15 6.21
N TRP A 78 19.93 -12.80 5.00
CA TRP A 78 20.28 -13.51 3.76
C TRP A 78 20.69 -12.61 2.60
N THR A 79 20.52 -11.28 2.69
CA THR A 79 20.97 -10.33 1.67
C THR A 79 21.30 -8.94 2.25
N LEU A 80 22.18 -8.21 1.56
CA LEU A 80 22.45 -6.78 1.80
C LEU A 80 21.69 -5.88 0.82
N SER A 81 20.79 -6.44 0.01
CA SER A 81 19.99 -5.68 -0.95
C SER A 81 19.18 -4.58 -0.24
N PRO A 82 19.18 -3.34 -0.76
CA PRO A 82 18.38 -2.25 -0.19
C PRO A 82 16.91 -2.31 -0.62
N LYS A 83 16.55 -3.14 -1.61
CA LYS A 83 15.16 -3.32 -2.04
C LYS A 83 14.44 -4.24 -1.04
N PRO A 84 13.29 -3.85 -0.45
CA PRO A 84 12.53 -4.75 0.41
C PRO A 84 12.02 -5.94 -0.39
N PHE A 85 12.30 -7.14 0.10
CA PHE A 85 11.79 -8.37 -0.50
C PHE A 85 10.31 -8.57 -0.13
N ALA A 86 9.46 -8.77 -1.15
CA ALA A 86 8.07 -9.14 -1.03
C ALA A 86 7.65 -10.07 -2.18
N HIS A 87 6.56 -10.81 -1.99
CA HIS A 87 5.97 -11.68 -3.03
C HIS A 87 5.08 -10.88 -3.99
N LEU A 88 4.53 -9.76 -3.52
CA LEU A 88 3.67 -8.86 -4.28
C LEU A 88 4.04 -7.41 -3.95
N TYR A 89 3.98 -6.54 -4.95
CA TYR A 89 4.16 -5.10 -4.83
C TYR A 89 2.91 -4.43 -5.41
N ILE A 90 2.24 -3.59 -4.63
CA ILE A 90 1.08 -2.80 -5.05
C ILE A 90 1.50 -1.33 -5.02
N ASP A 91 1.47 -0.68 -6.18
CA ASP A 91 2.06 0.64 -6.40
C ASP A 91 1.36 1.34 -7.57
N ASP A 92 0.93 2.59 -7.38
CA ASP A 92 0.25 3.39 -8.40
C ASP A 92 1.10 3.66 -9.64
N SER A 93 2.42 3.62 -9.48
CA SER A 93 3.42 3.88 -10.49
C SER A 93 3.88 2.60 -11.20
N ALA A 94 3.38 1.43 -10.80
CA ALA A 94 3.67 0.17 -11.47
C ALA A 94 3.04 0.12 -12.87
N LEU A 95 3.82 -0.35 -13.86
CA LEU A 95 3.31 -0.56 -15.21
C LEU A 95 2.17 -1.58 -15.18
N GLY A 96 0.99 -1.17 -15.66
CA GLY A 96 -0.21 -2.01 -15.68
C GLY A 96 -1.00 -2.01 -14.37
N ALA A 97 -0.64 -1.16 -13.40
CA ALA A 97 -1.49 -0.91 -12.24
C ALA A 97 -2.90 -0.49 -12.69
N PRO A 98 -3.97 -1.08 -12.13
CA PRO A 98 -5.32 -0.64 -12.42
C PRO A 98 -5.52 0.72 -11.75
N LEU A 99 -5.67 1.76 -12.57
CA LEU A 99 -5.78 3.14 -12.11
C LEU A 99 -7.14 3.76 -12.48
N LYS A 100 -7.57 4.72 -11.68
CA LYS A 100 -8.72 5.59 -11.98
C LYS A 100 -8.49 7.04 -11.53
N TYR A 101 -9.36 7.93 -11.99
CA TYR A 101 -9.28 9.38 -11.74
C TYR A 101 -10.48 9.92 -10.96
N ASP A 102 -11.58 9.18 -10.96
CA ASP A 102 -12.84 9.56 -10.35
C ASP A 102 -12.80 9.25 -8.85
N TYR A 103 -12.77 10.32 -8.06
CA TYR A 103 -12.96 10.28 -6.62
C TYR A 103 -14.38 10.78 -6.30
N PRO A 104 -15.08 10.27 -5.27
CA PRO A 104 -16.43 10.74 -4.95
C PRO A 104 -16.54 12.28 -4.87
N GLY A 105 -17.27 12.86 -5.83
CA GLY A 105 -17.51 14.30 -5.94
C GLY A 105 -16.44 15.12 -6.68
N PHE A 106 -15.32 14.53 -7.11
CA PHE A 106 -14.22 15.25 -7.77
C PHE A 106 -13.47 14.38 -8.81
N ILE A 107 -13.03 14.99 -9.91
CA ILE A 107 -12.05 14.37 -10.81
C ILE A 107 -10.68 14.88 -10.42
N LEU A 108 -9.75 13.95 -10.13
CA LEU A 108 -8.38 14.29 -9.75
C LEU A 108 -7.49 14.46 -10.98
N ASN A 109 -6.43 15.27 -10.84
CA ASN A 109 -5.44 15.46 -11.91
C ASN A 109 -4.40 14.33 -11.97
N ARG A 110 -4.25 13.58 -10.88
CA ARG A 110 -3.34 12.43 -10.78
C ARG A 110 -4.18 11.16 -10.57
N PRO A 111 -3.94 10.10 -11.34
CA PRO A 111 -4.63 8.83 -11.12
C PRO A 111 -4.18 8.20 -9.80
N PHE A 112 -4.98 7.26 -9.32
CA PHE A 112 -4.69 6.46 -8.14
C PHE A 112 -5.21 5.03 -8.33
N ILE A 113 -4.79 4.10 -7.47
CA ILE A 113 -5.17 2.70 -7.53
C ILE A 113 -6.69 2.51 -7.49
N ASP A 114 -7.21 1.78 -8.46
CA ASP A 114 -8.57 1.29 -8.47
C ASP A 114 -8.69 0.02 -7.63
N TRP A 115 -8.95 0.20 -6.33
CA TRP A 115 -8.99 -0.91 -5.38
C TRP A 115 -10.04 -1.97 -5.65
N GLU A 116 -11.13 -1.64 -6.37
CA GLU A 116 -12.12 -2.64 -6.79
C GLU A 116 -11.50 -3.64 -7.78
N LYS A 117 -10.71 -3.14 -8.74
CA LYS A 117 -9.99 -4.00 -9.68
C LYS A 117 -8.85 -4.75 -9.01
N VAL A 118 -8.09 -4.10 -8.12
CA VAL A 118 -7.04 -4.78 -7.34
C VAL A 118 -7.64 -5.91 -6.51
N GLU A 119 -8.76 -5.67 -5.84
CA GLU A 119 -9.44 -6.69 -5.04
C GLU A 119 -9.86 -7.90 -5.88
N ASN A 120 -10.43 -7.68 -7.06
CA ASN A 120 -10.77 -8.77 -7.99
C ASN A 120 -9.53 -9.58 -8.40
N VAL A 121 -8.42 -8.92 -8.71
CA VAL A 121 -7.14 -9.61 -9.04
C VAL A 121 -6.64 -10.42 -7.84
N LEU A 122 -6.73 -9.88 -6.62
CA LEU A 122 -6.33 -10.58 -5.40
C LEU A 122 -7.19 -11.81 -5.14
N LEU A 123 -8.50 -11.73 -5.39
CA LEU A 123 -9.43 -12.87 -5.32
C LEU A 123 -9.08 -13.95 -6.35
N GLU A 124 -8.90 -13.56 -7.62
CA GLU A 124 -8.55 -14.47 -8.71
C GLU A 124 -7.21 -15.19 -8.47
N GLN A 125 -6.25 -14.51 -7.83
CA GLN A 125 -4.94 -15.07 -7.49
C GLN A 125 -4.91 -15.79 -6.13
N GLY A 126 -6.01 -15.79 -5.37
CA GLY A 126 -6.10 -16.48 -4.08
C GLY A 126 -5.30 -15.83 -2.94
N PHE A 127 -5.08 -14.51 -2.99
CA PHE A 127 -4.51 -13.74 -1.88
C PHE A 127 -5.56 -13.38 -0.82
N ILE A 128 -6.84 -13.40 -1.17
CA ILE A 128 -7.97 -13.16 -0.26
C ILE A 128 -9.14 -14.08 -0.64
N GLU A 129 -10.09 -14.25 0.28
CA GLU A 129 -11.34 -15.01 0.12
C GLU A 129 -12.57 -14.09 0.06
#